data_AF-A0A1G9R3Z8-F1
#
_entry.id   AF-A0A1G9R3Z8-F1
#
_cell.length_a   1.000
_cell.length_b   1.000
_cell.length_c   1.000
_cell.angle_alpha   90.00
_cell.angle_beta   90.00
_cell.angle_gamma   90.00
#
_symmetry.space_group_name_H-M   'P 1'
#
loop_
_entity.id
_entity.type
_entity.pdbx_description
1 polymer ?
#
loop_
_entity_poly.entity_id
_entity_poly.type
_entity_poly.pdbx_seq_one_letter_code
_entity_poly.pdbx_strand_id
1 'polypeptide(L)' 'MELIDHVSINALSKRDLLLIVKALEYTNENTGLNDFIDLRNSIIKELCFLTNTTEDQFVEYLETNN' A
#
# COMPACT_ATOMS: atom_id res chain seq x y z
N MET A 1 -12.80 -20.87 -3.55
CA MET A 1 -11.88 -19.91 -2.92
C MET A 1 -12.59 -18.59 -3.04
N GLU A 2 -13.13 -18.09 -1.93
CA GLU A 2 -13.82 -16.80 -1.94
C GLU A 2 -12.88 -15.82 -2.63
N LEU A 3 -13.37 -15.27 -3.74
CA LEU A 3 -12.77 -14.12 -4.37
C LEU A 3 -12.66 -13.13 -3.21
N ILE A 4 -11.45 -12.93 -2.70
CA ILE A 4 -11.09 -11.64 -2.15
C ILE A 4 -11.49 -10.75 -3.32
N ASP A 5 -12.66 -10.11 -3.18
CA ASP A 5 -13.23 -9.21 -4.17
C ASP A 5 -12.02 -8.45 -4.65
N HIS A 6 -11.66 -8.63 -5.93
CA HIS A 6 -10.53 -7.95 -6.50
C HIS A 6 -10.83 -6.48 -6.25
N VAL A 7 -10.26 -5.92 -5.17
CA VAL A 7 -10.33 -4.51 -4.86
C VAL A 7 -9.55 -3.96 -6.03
N SER A 8 -10.29 -3.63 -7.08
CA SER A 8 -9.70 -3.13 -8.30
C SER A 8 -8.95 -1.92 -7.81
N ILE A 9 -7.63 -1.94 -7.89
CA ILE A 9 -6.79 -0.85 -7.40
C ILE A 9 -7.24 0.50 -7.99
N ASN A 10 -7.88 0.44 -9.17
CA ASN A 10 -8.62 1.53 -9.83
C ASN A 10 -9.78 2.14 -9.01
N ALA A 11 -10.23 1.51 -7.92
CA ALA A 11 -11.29 1.98 -7.04
C ALA A 11 -10.76 2.70 -5.79
N LEU A 12 -9.46 2.58 -5.49
CA LEU A 12 -8.83 3.26 -4.37
C LEU A 12 -8.19 4.55 -4.87
N SER A 13 -8.54 5.68 -4.24
CA SER A 13 -7.88 6.94 -4.54
C SER A 13 -6.43 6.91 -4.03
N LYS A 14 -5.57 7.78 -4.57
CA LYS A 14 -4.23 8.04 -4.03
C LYS A 14 -4.23 8.23 -2.51
N ARG A 15 -5.23 8.95 -2.00
CA ARG A 15 -5.40 9.23 -0.57
C ARG A 15 -5.72 7.96 0.22
N ASP A 16 -6.59 7.10 -0.30
CA ASP A 16 -6.96 5.86 0.37
C ASP A 16 -5.78 4.88 0.40
N LEU A 17 -5.02 4.79 -0.70
CA LEU A 17 -3.79 4.00 -0.76
C LEU A 17 -2.75 4.49 0.26
N LEU A 18 -2.52 5.80 0.34
CA LEU A 18 -1.63 6.38 1.35
C LEU A 18 -2.12 6.08 2.77
N LEU A 19 -3.43 6.19 3.02
CA LEU A 19 -4.02 5.90 4.33
C LEU A 19 -3.78 4.44 4.74
N ILE A 20 -3.99 3.50 3.82
CA ILE A 20 -3.76 2.07 4.06
C ILE A 20 -2.28 1.82 4.39
N VAL A 21 -1.36 2.34 3.57
CA VAL A 21 0.09 2.17 3.80
C VAL A 21 0.50 2.73 5.17
N LYS A 22 0.06 3.95 5.53
CA LYS A 22 0.38 4.58 6.82
C LYS A 22 -0.26 3.84 8.00
N ALA A 23 -1.47 3.30 7.85
CA ALA A 23 -2.12 2.51 8.89
C ALA A 23 -1.35 1.20 9.18
N LEU A 24 -0.83 0.55 8.14
CA LEU A 24 0.01 -0.65 8.30
C LEU A 24 1.36 -0.33 8.97
N GLU A 25 2.02 0.77 8.58
CA GLU A 25 3.24 1.27 9.26
C GLU A 25 2.96 1.54 10.74
N TYR A 26 1.95 2.37 11.02
CA TYR A 26 1.59 2.73 12.39
C TYR A 26 1.23 1.51 13.23
N THR A 27 0.49 0.54 12.69
CA THR A 27 0.09 -0.65 13.45
C THR A 27 1.30 -1.54 13.73
N ASN A 28 2.22 -1.72 12.78
CA ASN A 28 3.47 -2.44 13.02
C ASN A 28 4.29 -1.77 14.13
N GLU A 29 4.48 -0.44 14.07
CA GLU A 29 5.24 0.32 15.06
C GLU A 29 4.67 0.21 16.48
N ASN A 30 3.34 0.14 16.62
CA ASN A 30 2.67 0.09 17.92
C ASN A 30 2.46 -1.32 18.46
N THR A 31 2.43 -2.34 17.59
CA THR A 31 2.16 -3.74 17.99
C THR A 31 3.38 -4.64 17.92
N GLY A 32 4.41 -4.27 17.15
CA GLY A 32 5.57 -5.11 16.84
C GLY A 32 5.26 -6.30 15.94
N LEU A 33 4.06 -6.40 15.36
CA LEU A 33 3.64 -7.51 14.52
C LEU A 33 4.13 -7.31 13.08
N ASN A 34 5.08 -8.14 12.65
CA ASN A 34 5.69 -8.04 11.33
C ASN A 34 4.72 -8.31 10.17
N ASP A 35 3.62 -9.03 10.42
CA ASP A 35 2.59 -9.29 9.41
C ASP A 35 2.07 -8.00 8.75
N PHE A 36 2.01 -6.88 9.48
CA PHE A 36 1.60 -5.59 8.95
C PHE A 36 2.62 -4.96 8.01
N ILE A 37 3.93 -5.05 8.34
CA ILE A 37 4.98 -4.50 7.47
C ILE A 37 5.15 -5.35 6.22
N ASP A 38 5.00 -6.66 6.35
CA ASP A 38 5.06 -7.60 5.24
C ASP A 38 3.88 -7.40 4.27
N LEU A 39 2.68 -7.16 4.80
CA LEU A 39 1.50 -6.81 4.00
C LEU A 39 1.71 -5.48 3.26
N ARG A 40 2.19 -4.44 3.95
CA ARG A 40 2.53 -3.15 3.32
C ARG A 40 3.49 -3.35 2.15
N ASN A 41 4.58 -4.08 2.38
CA ASN A 41 5.61 -4.31 1.35
C ASN A 41 5.03 -5.06 0.15
N SER A 42 4.14 -6.02 0.39
CA SER A 42 3.47 -6.78 -0.67
C SER A 42 2.56 -5.89 -1.51
N ILE A 43 1.77 -5.03 -0.87
CA ILE A 43 0.89 -4.06 -1.55
C ILE A 43 1.70 -3.08 -2.40
N ILE A 44 2.76 -2.48 -1.85
CA ILE A 44 3.61 -1.54 -2.59
C ILE A 44 4.23 -2.22 -3.81
N LYS A 45 4.78 -3.43 -3.67
CA LYS A 45 5.37 -4.18 -4.79
C LYS A 45 4.37 -4.47 -5.91
N GLU A 46 3.16 -4.91 -5.55
CA GLU A 46 2.13 -5.21 -6.53
C GLU A 46 1.67 -3.93 -7.26
N LEU A 47 1.53 -2.81 -6.53
CA LEU A 47 1.22 -1.51 -7.12
C LEU A 47 2.31 -1.03 -8.07
N CYS A 48 3.57 -1.08 -7.65
CA CYS A 48 4.74 -0.75 -8.48
C CYS A 48 4.79 -1.59 -9.76
N PHE A 49 4.46 -2.88 -9.67
CA PHE A 49 4.37 -3.76 -10.82
C PHE A 49 3.25 -3.33 -11.79
N LEU A 50 2.08 -2.97 -11.28
CA LEU A 50 0.95 -2.52 -12.09
C LEU A 50 1.18 -1.16 -12.75
N THR A 51 1.89 -0.25 -12.08
CA THR A 51 2.17 1.10 -12.58
C THR A 51 3.49 1.21 -13.34
N ASN A 52 4.30 0.14 -13.37
CA ASN A 52 5.65 0.12 -13.92
C ASN A 52 6.54 1.25 -13.34
N THR A 53 6.42 1.46 -12.02
CA THR A 53 7.20 2.45 -11.25
C THR A 53 8.07 1.75 -10.22
N THR A 54 9.14 2.41 -9.76
CA THR A 54 9.92 1.89 -8.62
C THR A 54 9.20 2.14 -7.29
N GLU A 55 9.61 1.45 -6.22
CA GLU A 55 9.08 1.67 -4.87
C GLU A 55 9.28 3.13 -4.43
N ASP A 56 10.49 3.68 -4.61
CA ASP A 56 10.81 5.07 -4.25
C ASP A 56 9.90 6.08 -4.97
N GLN A 57 9.72 5.91 -6.29
CA GLN A 57 8.84 6.76 -7.09
C GLN A 57 7.38 6.64 -6.66
N PHE A 58 6.95 5.45 -6.27
CA PHE A 58 5.58 5.21 -5.85
C PHE A 58 5.30 5.78 -4.46
N VAL A 59 6.22 5.62 -3.52
CA VAL A 59 6.14 6.22 -2.18
C VAL A 59 6.16 7.75 -2.29
N GLU A 60 7.07 8.31 -3.09
CA GLU A 60 7.10 9.76 -3.36
C GLU A 60 5.79 10.24 -3.99
N TYR A 61 5.25 9.48 -4.96
CA TYR A 61 3.95 9.76 -5.54
C TYR A 61 2.87 9.81 -4.45
N LEU A 62 2.78 8.82 -3.56
CA LEU A 62 1.78 8.76 -2.50
C LEU A 62 1.91 9.93 -1.52
N GLU A 63 3.14 10.30 -1.12
CA GLU A 63 3.39 11.34 -0.12
C GLU A 63 3.31 12.78 -0.66
N THR A 64 3.39 12.97 -1.98
CA THR A 64 3.27 14.30 -2.59
C THR A 64 1.84 14.84 -2.46
N ASN A 65 1.64 15.88 -1.64
CA ASN A 65 0.37 16.59 -1.51
C ASN A 65 0.15 17.55 -2.68
N ASN A 66 -0.46 17.09 -3.77
CA ASN A 66 -1.05 17.94 -4.82
C ASN A 66 -2.55 17.70 -4.86
#